data_AF-A0A948B627-F1
#
_entry.id   AF-A0A948B627-F1
#
_cell.length_a   1.000
_cell.length_b   1.000
_cell.length_c   1.000
_cell.angle_alpha   90.00
_cell.angle_beta   90.00
_cell.angle_gamma   90.00
#
_symmetry.space_group_name_H-M   'P 1'
#
loop_
_entity.id
_entity.type
_entity.pdbx_description
1 polymer ?
#
loop_
_entity_poly.entity_id
_entity_poly.type
_entity_poly.pdbx_seq_one_letter_code
_entity_poly.pdbx_strand_id
1 'polypeptide(L)'
;MQHDDKPLREIDDTADSAAQDRFEEILAKVKAAGAEIMKDEQSPLYTDIGLEEYEIGDQRVVEFNLNGMDFQITRQAKKVRITGEGRHKSLEDLPRAGIEIKLKRKPDTSDQWVVVDLQDMF
;
A
#
# COMPACT_ATOMS: atom_id res chain seq x y z
N MET A 1 34.64 28.46 14.53
CA MET A 1 34.39 27.01 14.42
C MET A 1 32.96 26.87 13.95
N GLN A 2 32.80 26.27 12.77
CA GLN A 2 31.53 25.96 12.13
C GLN A 2 30.73 24.98 12.99
N HIS A 3 29.42 25.07 12.96
CA HIS A 3 28.52 23.98 12.53
C HIS A 3 27.13 24.59 12.40
N ASP A 4 26.75 24.89 11.16
CA ASP A 4 25.38 25.17 10.73
C ASP A 4 24.47 24.03 11.20
N ASP A 5 23.49 24.39 12.01
CA ASP A 5 22.46 23.50 12.53
C ASP A 5 21.21 23.60 11.63
N LYS A 6 20.91 22.48 10.94
CA LYS A 6 19.66 22.08 10.23
C LYS A 6 19.52 22.39 8.73
N PRO A 7 18.73 21.60 7.94
CA PRO A 7 17.78 20.55 8.33
C PRO A 7 17.88 19.22 7.53
N LEU A 8 18.03 18.09 8.21
CA LEU A 8 17.84 16.73 7.63
C LEU A 8 16.37 16.28 7.68
N ARG A 9 15.40 17.19 7.47
CA ARG A 9 13.95 16.85 7.52
C ARG A 9 13.27 16.78 6.16
N GLU A 10 13.85 17.36 5.12
CA GLU A 10 13.14 17.50 3.83
C GLU A 10 13.21 16.25 2.93
N ILE A 11 14.16 15.34 3.16
CA ILE A 11 14.32 14.10 2.36
C ILE A 11 13.40 12.96 2.84
N ASP A 12 12.87 13.10 4.06
CA ASP A 12 12.10 12.06 4.74
C ASP A 12 10.62 12.09 4.35
N ASP A 13 9.99 13.25 4.35
CA ASP A 13 8.64 13.45 3.78
C ASP A 13 8.58 13.04 2.29
N THR A 14 9.65 13.24 1.52
CA THR A 14 9.61 13.07 0.05
C THR A 14 9.35 11.63 -0.39
N ALA A 15 9.78 10.61 0.37
CA ALA A 15 9.66 9.22 -0.07
C ALA A 15 8.28 8.62 0.25
N ASP A 16 7.75 8.91 1.44
CA ASP A 16 6.37 8.56 1.82
C ASP A 16 5.37 9.34 0.97
N SER A 17 5.61 10.65 0.76
CA SER A 17 4.88 11.43 -0.24
C SER A 17 5.01 10.79 -1.61
N ALA A 18 6.20 10.48 -2.11
CA ALA A 18 6.36 9.89 -3.44
C ALA A 18 5.62 8.55 -3.62
N ALA A 19 5.50 7.72 -2.59
CA ALA A 19 4.74 6.47 -2.67
C ALA A 19 3.23 6.68 -2.58
N GLN A 20 2.77 7.66 -1.80
CA GLN A 20 1.37 8.09 -1.76
C GLN A 20 0.98 8.76 -3.09
N ASP A 21 1.83 9.62 -3.61
CA ASP A 21 1.72 10.26 -4.92
C ASP A 21 1.62 9.19 -6.01
N ARG A 22 2.47 8.16 -6.00
CA ARG A 22 2.39 7.05 -6.96
C ARG A 22 1.05 6.32 -6.93
N PHE A 23 0.47 6.07 -5.75
CA PHE A 23 -0.84 5.42 -5.65
C PHE A 23 -1.94 6.30 -6.25
N GLU A 24 -1.97 7.58 -5.91
CA GLU A 24 -2.91 8.55 -6.46
C GLU A 24 -2.72 8.74 -7.97
N GLU A 25 -1.47 8.74 -8.45
CA GLU A 25 -1.15 8.79 -9.89
C GLU A 25 -1.69 7.56 -10.63
N ILE A 26 -1.56 6.35 -10.07
CA ILE A 26 -2.13 5.14 -10.66
C ILE A 26 -3.65 5.26 -10.71
N LEU A 27 -4.30 5.68 -9.61
CA LEU A 27 -5.75 5.89 -9.60
C LEU A 27 -6.20 6.95 -10.61
N ALA A 28 -5.45 8.04 -10.76
CA ALA A 28 -5.73 9.07 -11.75
C ALA A 28 -5.63 8.53 -13.18
N LYS A 29 -4.61 7.73 -13.49
CA LYS A 29 -4.46 7.07 -14.79
C LYS A 29 -5.57 6.07 -15.07
N VAL A 30 -5.96 5.28 -14.07
CA VAL A 30 -7.07 4.33 -14.14
C VAL A 30 -8.39 5.05 -14.46
N LYS A 31 -8.69 6.14 -13.74
CA LYS A 31 -9.87 6.98 -14.02
C LYS A 31 -9.81 7.62 -15.41
N ALA A 32 -8.65 8.12 -15.83
CA ALA A 32 -8.45 8.72 -17.14
C ALA A 32 -8.61 7.69 -18.29
N ALA A 33 -8.29 6.42 -18.05
CA ALA A 33 -8.53 5.31 -18.97
C ALA A 33 -10.02 4.91 -19.08
N GLY A 34 -10.90 5.53 -18.30
CA GLY A 34 -12.34 5.27 -18.30
C GLY A 34 -12.78 4.17 -17.33
N ALA A 35 -11.97 3.85 -16.32
CA ALA A 35 -12.38 2.88 -15.30
C ALA A 35 -13.50 3.42 -14.41
N GLU A 36 -14.46 2.55 -14.10
CA GLU A 36 -15.52 2.80 -13.14
C GLU A 36 -15.08 2.31 -11.76
N ILE A 37 -14.98 3.22 -10.78
CA ILE A 37 -14.67 2.84 -9.39
C ILE A 37 -15.92 2.22 -8.76
N MET A 38 -15.86 0.93 -8.47
CA MET A 38 -16.93 0.18 -7.81
C MET A 38 -16.83 0.29 -6.29
N LYS A 39 -15.61 0.35 -5.77
CA LYS A 39 -15.32 0.35 -4.34
C LYS A 39 -14.06 1.17 -4.03
N ASP A 40 -14.08 1.94 -2.96
CA ASP A 40 -12.91 2.64 -2.42
C ASP A 40 -13.03 2.67 -0.89
N GLU A 41 -12.27 1.81 -0.22
CA GLU A 41 -12.31 1.67 1.23
C GLU A 41 -10.93 1.83 1.83
N GLN A 42 -10.87 2.54 2.94
CA GLN A 42 -9.69 2.63 3.79
C GLN A 42 -10.00 2.02 5.15
N SER A 43 -9.13 1.13 5.62
CA SER A 43 -9.25 0.45 6.90
C SER A 43 -7.89 0.37 7.60
N PRO A 44 -7.85 0.19 8.93
CA PRO A 44 -6.60 -0.12 9.60
C PRO A 44 -6.07 -1.49 9.13
N LEU A 45 -4.75 -1.63 9.11
CA LEU A 45 -4.05 -2.87 8.77
C LEU A 45 -3.63 -3.58 10.05
N TYR A 46 -4.05 -4.83 10.22
CA TYR A 46 -3.76 -5.63 11.39
C TYR A 46 -2.81 -6.79 11.09
N THR A 47 -2.12 -7.28 12.11
CA THR A 47 -1.33 -8.51 12.04
C THR A 47 -1.40 -9.29 13.35
N ASP A 48 -1.37 -10.61 13.25
CA ASP A 48 -1.34 -11.50 14.40
C ASP A 48 0.09 -11.73 14.91
N ILE A 49 0.32 -11.43 16.18
CA ILE A 49 1.54 -11.80 16.89
C ILE A 49 1.15 -12.66 18.09
N GLY A 50 1.45 -13.95 18.00
CA GLY A 50 1.08 -14.92 19.04
C GLY A 50 -0.43 -15.17 19.04
N LEU A 51 -1.12 -14.68 20.06
CA LEU A 51 -2.58 -14.76 20.21
C LEU A 51 -3.26 -13.38 20.18
N GLU A 52 -2.47 -12.32 19.92
CA GLU A 52 -2.92 -10.94 19.95
C GLU A 52 -2.86 -10.34 18.53
N GLU A 53 -3.87 -9.53 18.22
CA GLU A 53 -3.95 -8.76 16.98
C GLU A 53 -3.45 -7.34 17.24
N TYR A 54 -2.55 -6.86 16.38
CA TYR A 54 -1.97 -5.52 16.49
C TYR A 54 -2.25 -4.71 15.25
N GLU A 55 -2.65 -3.45 15.42
CA GLU A 55 -2.72 -2.48 14.34
C GLU A 55 -1.29 -2.08 13.94
N ILE A 56 -0.93 -2.35 12.68
CA ILE A 56 0.41 -2.13 12.15
C ILE A 56 0.47 -1.04 11.09
N GLY A 57 -0.66 -0.40 10.78
CA GLY A 57 -0.73 0.71 9.83
C GLY A 57 -2.08 0.83 9.16
N ASP A 58 -2.09 1.22 7.89
CA ASP A 58 -3.31 1.43 7.11
C ASP A 58 -3.33 0.63 5.81
N GLN A 59 -4.53 0.31 5.36
CA GLN A 59 -4.79 -0.30 4.07
C GLN A 59 -5.86 0.51 3.34
N ARG A 60 -5.68 0.72 2.03
CA ARG A 60 -6.71 1.21 1.13
C ARG A 60 -6.91 0.23 -0.01
N VAL A 61 -8.15 -0.15 -0.27
CA VAL A 61 -8.55 -1.08 -1.32
C VAL A 61 -9.49 -0.35 -2.25
N VAL A 62 -9.10 -0.25 -3.52
CA VAL A 62 -9.94 0.32 -4.57
C VAL A 62 -10.23 -0.77 -5.59
N GLU A 63 -11.51 -1.06 -5.79
CA GLU A 63 -11.98 -1.98 -6.84
C GLU A 63 -12.61 -1.17 -7.96
N PHE A 64 -12.25 -1.50 -9.19
CA PHE A 64 -12.71 -0.79 -10.37
C PHE A 64 -12.90 -1.72 -11.55
N ASN A 65 -13.87 -1.41 -12.40
CA ASN A 65 -14.06 -2.08 -13.67
C ASN A 65 -13.44 -1.25 -14.79
N LEU A 66 -12.64 -1.89 -15.64
CA LEU A 66 -12.07 -1.26 -16.82
C LEU A 66 -12.29 -2.17 -18.03
N ASN A 67 -13.05 -1.69 -19.01
CA ASN A 67 -13.39 -2.42 -20.24
C ASN A 67 -14.02 -3.80 -19.98
N GLY A 68 -14.87 -3.92 -18.96
CA GLY A 68 -15.54 -5.17 -18.61
C GLY A 68 -14.71 -6.12 -17.75
N MET A 69 -13.47 -5.76 -17.41
CA MET A 69 -12.62 -6.54 -16.49
C MET A 69 -12.58 -5.89 -15.12
N ASP A 70 -12.72 -6.69 -14.07
CA ASP A 70 -12.62 -6.21 -12.69
C ASP A 70 -11.17 -6.21 -12.20
N PHE A 71 -10.77 -5.11 -11.58
CA PHE A 71 -9.46 -4.90 -10.99
C PHE A 71 -9.60 -4.48 -9.53
N GLN A 72 -8.59 -4.82 -8.73
CA GLN A 72 -8.45 -4.41 -7.34
C GLN A 72 -7.02 -3.91 -7.14
N ILE A 73 -6.87 -2.64 -6.79
CA ILE A 73 -5.61 -2.08 -6.33
C ILE A 73 -5.64 -1.92 -4.81
N THR A 74 -4.62 -2.42 -4.15
CA THR A 74 -4.48 -2.36 -2.69
C THR A 74 -3.19 -1.63 -2.35
N ARG A 75 -3.29 -0.59 -1.53
CA ARG A 75 -2.15 0.05 -0.85
C ARG A 75 -2.13 -0.41 0.60
N GLN A 76 -0.99 -0.89 1.07
CA GLN A 76 -0.73 -1.13 2.48
C GLN A 76 0.42 -0.22 2.92
N ALA A 77 0.21 0.56 3.97
CA ALA A 77 1.25 1.33 4.61
C ALA A 77 1.53 0.72 5.98
N LYS A 78 2.68 0.06 6.14
CA LYS A 78 3.09 -0.58 7.39
C LYS A 78 3.98 0.37 8.18
N LYS A 79 3.55 0.76 9.37
CA LYS A 79 4.29 1.66 10.28
C LYS A 79 5.21 0.90 11.23
N VAL A 80 5.07 -0.41 11.32
CA VAL A 80 5.87 -1.27 12.18
C VAL A 80 6.38 -2.47 11.38
N ARG A 81 7.50 -3.04 11.83
CA ARG A 81 8.00 -4.33 11.38
C ARG A 81 7.95 -5.33 12.53
N ILE A 82 7.70 -6.57 12.20
CA ILE A 82 7.78 -7.68 13.16
C ILE A 82 9.23 -8.17 13.18
N THR A 83 9.85 -8.21 14.34
CA THR A 83 11.19 -8.78 14.53
C THR A 83 11.20 -9.85 15.62
N GLY A 84 12.24 -10.69 15.61
CA GLY A 84 12.33 -11.88 16.47
C GLY A 84 11.77 -13.16 15.83
N GLU A 85 12.00 -14.29 16.50
CA GLU A 85 11.64 -15.62 16.03
C GLU A 85 10.77 -16.39 17.05
N GLY A 86 9.91 -17.27 16.55
CA GLY A 86 9.06 -18.13 17.39
C GLY A 86 8.11 -17.33 18.30
N ARG A 87 8.23 -17.53 19.61
CA ARG A 87 7.39 -16.88 20.65
C ARG A 87 7.92 -15.51 21.09
N HIS A 88 9.06 -15.05 20.58
CA HIS A 88 9.70 -13.80 20.98
C HIS A 88 9.55 -12.70 19.91
N LYS A 89 8.44 -12.72 19.18
CA LYS A 89 8.13 -11.68 18.19
C LYS A 89 7.84 -10.36 18.92
N SER A 90 8.34 -9.26 18.38
CA SER A 90 8.09 -7.91 18.86
C SER A 90 7.78 -6.99 17.68
N LEU A 91 7.02 -5.93 17.95
CA LEU A 91 6.81 -4.84 17.00
C LEU A 91 7.89 -3.79 17.23
N GLU A 92 8.58 -3.43 16.16
CA GLU A 92 9.44 -2.26 16.13
C GLU A 92 8.82 -1.25 15.18
N ASP A 93 8.68 0.00 15.65
CA ASP A 93 8.32 1.11 14.78
C ASP A 93 9.32 1.25 13.65
N LEU A 94 8.79 1.34 12.44
CA LEU A 94 9.58 1.71 11.29
C LEU A 94 9.77 3.22 11.33
N PRO A 95 10.99 3.71 11.02
CA PRO A 95 11.21 5.15 10.89
C PRO A 95 10.37 5.77 9.78
N ARG A 96 9.89 4.97 8.82
CA ARG A 96 9.02 5.35 7.70
C ARG A 96 8.02 4.24 7.38
N ALA A 97 6.85 4.61 6.85
CA ALA A 97 5.88 3.58 6.52
C ALA A 97 6.36 2.77 5.30
N GLY A 98 6.43 1.45 5.44
CA GLY A 98 6.65 0.56 4.32
C GLY A 98 5.38 0.56 3.45
N ILE A 99 5.42 1.25 2.31
CA ILE A 99 4.31 1.29 1.35
C ILE A 99 4.44 0.12 0.37
N GLU A 100 3.41 -0.72 0.33
CA GLU A 100 3.25 -1.81 -0.63
C GLU A 100 2.00 -1.54 -1.47
N ILE A 101 2.14 -1.52 -2.80
CA ILE A 101 1.02 -1.40 -3.73
C ILE A 101 0.91 -2.71 -4.52
N LYS A 102 -0.26 -3.33 -4.48
CA LYS A 102 -0.58 -4.56 -5.20
C LYS A 102 -1.75 -4.31 -6.12
N LEU A 103 -1.65 -4.80 -7.35
CA LEU A 103 -2.75 -4.84 -8.28
C LEU A 103 -3.17 -6.28 -8.52
N LYS A 104 -4.47 -6.51 -8.56
CA LYS A 104 -5.07 -7.80 -8.91
C LYS A 104 -6.11 -7.60 -9.98
N ARG A 105 -6.28 -8.62 -10.81
CA ARG A 105 -7.36 -8.73 -11.79
C ARG A 105 -8.22 -9.93 -11.46
N LYS A 106 -9.53 -9.82 -11.63
CA LYS A 106 -10.44 -10.96 -11.61
C LYS A 106 -10.57 -11.49 -13.05
N PRO A 107 -10.05 -12.69 -13.39
CA PRO A 107 -10.21 -13.26 -14.73
C PRO A 107 -11.67 -13.63 -14.98
N ASP A 108 -12.15 -13.50 -16.22
CA ASP A 108 -13.51 -13.92 -16.59
C ASP A 108 -13.77 -15.43 -16.36
N THR A 109 -12.69 -16.20 -16.28
CA THR A 109 -12.72 -17.66 -16.09
C THR A 109 -12.72 -18.09 -14.62
N SER A 110 -12.61 -17.16 -13.66
CA SER A 110 -12.47 -17.51 -12.24
C SER A 110 -12.94 -16.41 -11.31
N ASP A 111 -13.52 -16.80 -10.17
CA ASP A 111 -13.82 -15.86 -9.09
C ASP A 111 -12.60 -15.43 -8.27
N GLN A 112 -11.42 -15.95 -8.58
CA GLN A 112 -10.19 -15.67 -7.84
C GLN A 112 -9.45 -14.44 -8.39
N TRP A 113 -9.05 -13.56 -7.48
CA TRP A 113 -8.19 -12.42 -7.78
C TRP A 113 -6.75 -12.87 -8.03
N VAL A 114 -6.19 -12.54 -9.18
CA VAL A 114 -4.82 -12.87 -9.57
C VAL A 114 -3.96 -11.61 -9.52
N VAL A 115 -2.82 -11.68 -8.83
CA VAL A 115 -1.85 -10.57 -8.79
C VAL A 115 -1.32 -10.33 -10.21
N VAL A 116 -1.33 -9.08 -10.62
CA VAL A 116 -0.78 -8.63 -11.91
C VAL A 116 0.28 -7.57 -11.63
N ASP A 117 1.34 -7.59 -12.42
CA ASP A 117 2.37 -6.56 -12.34
C ASP A 117 1.83 -5.23 -12.86
N LEU A 118 2.06 -4.14 -12.12
CA LEU A 118 1.68 -2.79 -12.54
C LEU A 118 2.38 -2.36 -13.84
N GLN A 119 3.53 -2.97 -14.16
CA GLN A 119 4.27 -2.71 -15.39
C GLN A 119 3.60 -3.29 -16.64
N ASP A 120 2.80 -4.35 -16.51
CA ASP A 120 2.10 -4.98 -17.63
C ASP A 120 0.85 -4.19 -18.09
N MET A 121 0.49 -3.10 -17.40
CA MET A 121 -0.69 -2.29 -17.71
C MET A 121 -0.43 -1.04 -18.58
N PHE A 122 0.83 -0.62 -18.72
CA PHE A 122 1.23 0.62 -19.41
C PHE A 122 2.26 0.33 -20.51
#